data_AF-A0A2W4NSL2-F1
#
_entry.id   AF-A0A2W4NSL2-F1
#
_cell.length_a   1.000
_cell.length_b   1.000
_cell.length_c   1.000
_cell.angle_alpha   90.00
_cell.angle_beta   90.00
_cell.angle_gamma   90.00
#
_symmetry.space_group_name_H-M   'P 1'
#
loop_
_entity.id
_entity.type
_entity.pdbx_description
1 polymer ?
#
loop_
_entity_poly.entity_id
_entity_poly.type
_entity_poly.pdbx_seq_one_letter_code
_entity_poly.pdbx_strand_id
1 'polypeptide(L)'
;TGSETQGFLIELVIPPLQVGEHAVLKLTLRYDMPGSSLRDQVAEDVVRLRVVPAAEATYLVDATVKHWLERLMAYRLQSSAWQAVEAGRIEEATQRLKMASTRLFDAGEIALARTVEEEATRLLRSGAASEEGRKRIKFGTRGLIGHGSIDERETST
;
A
#
# COMPACT_ATOMS: atom_id res chain seq x y z
N THR A 1 -0.48 -22.87 -7.65
CA THR A 1 -0.92 -21.72 -8.46
C THR A 1 -1.38 -20.66 -7.49
N GLY A 2 -0.56 -19.65 -7.20
CA GLY A 2 -0.86 -18.67 -6.15
C GLY A 2 -1.97 -17.73 -6.62
N SER A 3 -3.03 -17.56 -5.83
CA SER A 3 -4.02 -16.51 -6.09
C SER A 3 -3.35 -15.15 -5.83
N GLU A 4 -3.28 -14.30 -6.84
CA GLU A 4 -2.72 -12.96 -6.71
C GLU A 4 -3.78 -12.01 -6.13
N THR A 5 -3.64 -11.65 -4.85
CA THR A 5 -4.58 -10.78 -4.13
C THR A 5 -4.34 -9.31 -4.46
N GLN A 6 -5.16 -8.74 -5.34
CA GLN A 6 -5.13 -7.31 -5.66
C GLN A 6 -5.83 -6.48 -4.57
N GLY A 7 -5.17 -5.41 -4.11
CA GLY A 7 -5.72 -4.49 -3.11
C GLY A 7 -6.06 -3.14 -3.73
N PHE A 8 -7.21 -2.59 -3.36
CA PHE A 8 -7.61 -1.22 -3.71
C PHE A 8 -7.77 -0.41 -2.44
N LEU A 9 -7.17 0.79 -2.40
CA LEU A 9 -7.40 1.75 -1.33
C LEU A 9 -8.31 2.86 -1.86
N ILE A 10 -9.44 3.07 -1.19
CA ILE A 10 -10.44 4.07 -1.55
C ILE A 10 -10.53 5.07 -0.40
N GLU A 11 -10.32 6.34 -0.73
CA GLU A 11 -10.58 7.45 0.19
C GLU A 11 -11.97 8.00 -0.10
N LEU A 12 -12.82 8.08 0.93
CA LEU A 12 -14.19 8.57 0.81
C LEU A 12 -14.41 9.71 1.80
N VAL A 13 -14.86 10.86 1.29
CA VAL A 13 -15.30 11.98 2.11
C VAL A 13 -16.82 11.91 2.23
N ILE A 14 -17.31 11.60 3.43
CA ILE A 14 -18.75 11.53 3.72
C ILE A 14 -19.18 12.71 4.61
N PRO A 15 -20.39 13.26 4.40
CA PRO A 15 -20.95 14.23 5.33
C PRO A 15 -21.19 13.59 6.71
N PRO A 16 -21.35 14.38 7.78
CA PRO A 16 -21.67 13.86 9.10
C PRO A 16 -22.92 12.98 9.07
N LEU A 17 -22.80 11.75 9.56
CA LEU A 17 -23.87 10.77 9.62
C LEU A 17 -24.43 10.68 11.05
N GLN A 18 -25.73 10.36 11.16
CA GLN A 18 -26.36 10.07 12.44
C GLN A 18 -25.89 8.70 12.96
N VAL A 19 -26.01 8.46 14.27
CA VAL A 19 -25.73 7.14 14.86
C VAL A 19 -26.59 6.07 14.19
N GLY A 20 -25.97 4.97 13.79
CA GLY A 20 -26.63 3.88 13.06
C GLY A 20 -25.78 3.27 11.95
N GLU A 21 -26.40 2.41 11.16
CA GLU A 21 -25.80 1.74 10.01
C GLU A 21 -26.12 2.48 8.72
N HIS A 22 -25.10 2.80 7.93
CA HIS A 22 -25.25 3.53 6.67
C HIS A 22 -24.55 2.80 5.54
N ALA A 23 -25.25 2.60 4.42
CA ALA A 23 -24.60 2.20 3.17
C ALA A 23 -23.97 3.45 2.54
N VAL A 24 -22.64 3.47 2.46
CA VAL A 24 -21.89 4.67 2.04
C VAL A 24 -21.34 4.57 0.63
N LEU A 25 -21.19 3.34 0.11
CA LEU A 25 -20.63 3.11 -1.21
C LEU A 25 -21.15 1.77 -1.77
N LYS A 26 -21.58 1.78 -3.03
CA LYS A 26 -21.80 0.57 -3.81
C LYS A 26 -20.62 0.40 -4.76
N LEU A 27 -19.91 -0.72 -4.64
CA LEU A 27 -18.82 -1.12 -5.51
C LEU A 27 -19.34 -2.12 -6.54
N THR A 28 -19.02 -1.90 -7.81
CA THR A 28 -19.30 -2.84 -8.90
C THR A 28 -17.99 -3.10 -9.64
N LEU A 29 -17.45 -4.31 -9.50
CA LEU A 29 -16.25 -4.76 -10.17
C LEU A 29 -16.64 -5.58 -11.40
N ARG A 30 -16.21 -5.12 -12.59
CA ARG A 30 -16.33 -5.90 -13.83
C ARG A 30 -14.98 -6.48 -14.19
N TYR A 31 -14.91 -7.78 -14.44
CA TYR A 31 -13.64 -8.45 -14.74
C TYR A 31 -13.80 -9.62 -15.70
N ASP A 32 -12.73 -9.91 -16.41
CA ASP A 32 -12.56 -11.14 -17.19
C ASP A 32 -11.57 -12.05 -16.47
N MET A 33 -11.78 -13.36 -16.48
CA MET A 33 -10.85 -14.33 -15.89
C MET A 33 -10.13 -15.12 -17.00
N PRO A 34 -8.87 -14.78 -17.34
CA PRO A 34 -8.09 -15.54 -18.30
C PRO A 34 -7.78 -16.91 -17.69
N GLY A 35 -8.29 -17.98 -18.30
CA GLY A 35 -8.06 -19.37 -17.87
C GLY A 35 -9.33 -20.20 -17.63
N SER A 36 -10.48 -19.56 -17.40
CA SER A 36 -11.77 -20.23 -17.16
C SER A 36 -12.84 -19.93 -18.21
N SER A 37 -12.51 -19.19 -19.28
CA SER A 37 -13.45 -18.70 -20.31
C SER A 37 -14.63 -17.87 -19.77
N LEU A 38 -14.59 -17.44 -18.51
CA LEU A 38 -15.54 -16.52 -17.90
C LEU A 38 -15.22 -15.09 -18.36
N ARG A 39 -16.15 -14.49 -19.10
CA ARG A 39 -16.11 -13.11 -19.58
C ARG A 39 -17.25 -12.32 -18.97
N ASP A 40 -17.07 -11.01 -18.85
CA ASP A 40 -18.09 -10.07 -18.37
C ASP A 40 -18.59 -10.38 -16.95
N GLN A 41 -17.73 -10.92 -16.08
CA GLN A 41 -18.11 -11.18 -14.71
C GLN A 41 -18.34 -9.87 -13.98
N VAL A 42 -19.37 -9.83 -13.14
CA VAL A 42 -19.71 -8.69 -12.30
C VAL A 42 -19.78 -9.15 -10.85
N ALA A 43 -19.00 -8.50 -9.99
CA ALA A 43 -19.12 -8.61 -8.54
C ALA A 43 -19.64 -7.27 -8.00
N GLU A 44 -20.59 -7.33 -7.08
CA GLU A 44 -21.10 -6.15 -6.39
C GLU A 44 -20.86 -6.28 -4.90
N ASP A 45 -20.49 -5.17 -4.27
CA ASP A 45 -20.36 -5.07 -2.82
C ASP A 45 -20.95 -3.73 -2.34
N VAL A 46 -21.46 -3.70 -1.13
CA VAL A 46 -22.00 -2.50 -0.50
C VAL A 46 -21.25 -2.25 0.80
N VAL A 47 -20.40 -1.24 0.79
CA VAL A 47 -19.66 -0.82 1.98
C VAL A 47 -20.62 -0.14 2.94
N ARG A 48 -20.73 -0.72 4.14
CA ARG A 48 -21.54 -0.20 5.24
C ARG A 48 -20.64 0.34 6.34
N LEU A 49 -21.02 1.49 6.88
CA LEU A 49 -20.37 2.14 8.00
C LEU A 49 -21.32 2.17 9.19
N ARG A 50 -20.86 1.64 10.32
CA ARG A 50 -21.51 1.81 11.61
C ARG A 50 -20.99 3.09 12.27
N VAL A 51 -21.90 4.02 12.53
CA VAL A 51 -21.62 5.24 13.26
C VAL A 51 -22.07 5.04 14.71
N VAL A 52 -21.13 5.15 15.64
CA VAL A 52 -21.37 5.01 17.09
C VAL A 52 -21.25 6.37 17.80
N PRO A 53 -21.83 6.53 19.00
CA PRO A 53 -21.59 7.70 19.82
C PRO A 53 -20.09 7.89 20.10
N ALA A 54 -19.63 9.14 20.18
CA ALA A 54 -18.21 9.46 20.36
C ALA A 54 -17.61 8.85 21.65
N ALA A 55 -18.41 8.66 22.70
CA ALA A 55 -17.99 8.03 23.95
C ALA A 55 -17.67 6.52 23.81
N GLU A 56 -18.21 5.88 22.75
CA GLU A 56 -18.02 4.46 22.45
C GLU A 56 -17.04 4.25 21.29
N ALA A 57 -16.63 5.33 20.62
CA ALA A 57 -15.71 5.28 19.50
C ALA A 57 -14.33 4.80 19.98
N THR A 58 -13.88 3.67 19.41
CA THR A 58 -12.53 3.15 19.62
C THR A 58 -11.65 3.56 18.44
N TYR A 59 -10.49 4.17 18.71
CA TYR A 59 -9.52 4.58 17.70
C TYR A 59 -8.60 3.43 17.24
N LEU A 60 -9.16 2.23 17.08
CA LEU A 60 -8.41 1.11 16.51
C LEU A 60 -8.40 1.28 14.99
N VAL A 61 -7.25 1.69 14.46
CA VAL A 61 -6.99 1.63 13.02
C VAL A 61 -6.85 0.17 12.64
N ASP A 62 -7.68 -0.28 11.70
CA ASP A 62 -7.61 -1.64 11.16
C ASP A 62 -6.19 -1.96 10.66
N ALA A 63 -5.65 -3.10 11.09
CA ALA A 63 -4.28 -3.49 10.79
C ALA A 63 -4.03 -3.69 9.28
N THR A 64 -5.05 -4.17 8.55
CA THR A 64 -5.02 -4.32 7.09
C THR A 64 -4.97 -2.95 6.43
N VAL A 65 -5.83 -2.02 6.85
CA VAL A 65 -5.81 -0.65 6.32
C VAL A 65 -4.48 0.03 6.59
N LYS A 66 -3.94 -0.09 7.81
CA LYS A 66 -2.61 0.42 8.17
C LYS A 66 -1.53 -0.14 7.25
N HIS A 67 -1.49 -1.45 7.07
CA HIS A 67 -0.53 -2.13 6.18
C HIS A 67 -0.51 -1.53 4.76
N TRP A 68 -1.68 -1.40 4.14
CA TRP A 68 -1.79 -0.85 2.79
C TRP A 68 -1.47 0.65 2.72
N LEU A 69 -1.84 1.42 3.76
CA LEU A 69 -1.54 2.85 3.82
C LEU A 69 -0.04 3.12 3.93
N GLU A 70 0.66 2.38 4.80
CA GLU A 70 2.10 2.50 4.97
C GLU A 70 2.84 2.16 3.64
N ARG A 71 2.39 1.11 2.94
CA ARG A 71 2.90 0.76 1.59
C ARG A 71 2.66 1.86 0.56
N LEU A 72 1.47 2.47 0.54
CA LEU A 72 1.17 3.58 -0.36
C LEU A 72 2.07 4.79 -0.08
N MET A 73 2.27 5.13 1.19
CA MET A 73 3.15 6.24 1.57
C MET A 73 4.61 5.97 1.16
N ALA A 74 5.10 4.75 1.37
CA ALA A 74 6.43 4.36 0.91
C ALA A 74 6.61 4.54 -0.60
N TYR A 75 5.62 4.11 -1.40
CA TYR A 75 5.65 4.27 -2.86
C TYR A 75 5.71 5.74 -3.28
N ARG A 76 4.89 6.61 -2.65
CA ARG A 76 4.91 8.05 -2.91
C ARG A 76 6.27 8.67 -2.58
N LEU A 77 6.85 8.29 -1.44
CA LEU A 77 8.17 8.77 -1.02
C LEU A 77 9.27 8.35 -2.00
N GLN A 78 9.26 7.09 -2.47
CA GLN A 78 10.22 6.62 -3.47
C GLN A 78 10.09 7.36 -4.80
N SER A 79 8.85 7.54 -5.29
CA SER A 79 8.61 8.30 -6.52
C SER A 79 9.14 9.73 -6.42
N SER A 80 8.84 10.40 -5.29
CA SER A 80 9.33 11.74 -5.01
C SER A 80 10.85 11.80 -4.79
N ALA A 81 11.47 10.73 -4.26
CA ALA A 81 12.93 10.63 -4.17
C ALA A 81 13.57 10.59 -5.57
N TRP A 82 13.01 9.82 -6.51
CA TRP A 82 13.55 9.75 -7.87
C TRP A 82 13.43 11.07 -8.62
N GLN A 83 12.33 11.80 -8.43
CA GLN A 83 12.20 13.16 -8.97
C GLN A 83 13.26 14.11 -8.39
N ALA A 84 13.59 13.98 -7.10
CA ALA A 84 14.64 14.78 -6.48
C ALA A 84 16.04 14.41 -7.00
N VAL A 85 16.32 13.12 -7.26
CA VAL A 85 17.57 12.70 -7.93
C VAL A 85 17.69 13.32 -9.32
N GLU A 86 16.62 13.26 -10.12
CA GLU A 86 16.59 13.83 -11.47
C GLU A 86 16.80 15.35 -11.47
N ALA A 87 16.39 16.02 -10.39
CA ALA A 87 16.61 17.45 -10.19
C ALA A 87 17.92 17.79 -9.44
N GLY A 88 18.80 16.82 -9.21
CA GLY A 88 20.09 17.01 -8.53
C GLY A 88 20.01 17.26 -7.01
N ARG A 89 18.84 17.07 -6.39
CA ARG A 89 18.62 17.27 -4.94
C ARG A 89 18.86 15.98 -4.16
N ILE A 90 20.14 15.63 -4.00
CA ILE A 90 20.57 14.33 -3.45
C ILE A 90 20.23 14.15 -1.98
N GLU A 91 20.39 15.18 -1.14
CA GLU A 91 20.06 15.11 0.28
C GLU A 91 18.56 14.86 0.49
N GLU A 92 17.74 15.60 -0.27
CA GLU A 92 16.28 15.47 -0.27
C GLU A 92 15.84 14.07 -0.71
N ALA A 93 16.43 13.56 -1.80
CA ALA A 93 16.17 12.21 -2.29
C ALA A 93 16.55 11.14 -1.26
N THR A 94 17.73 11.28 -0.63
CA THR A 94 18.21 10.37 0.41
C THR A 94 17.24 10.32 1.59
N GLN A 95 16.82 11.49 2.08
CA GLN A 95 15.90 11.58 3.22
C GLN A 95 14.56 10.88 2.91
N ARG A 96 14.04 11.07 1.70
CA ARG A 96 12.79 10.41 1.28
C ARG A 96 12.93 8.90 1.15
N LEU A 97 14.06 8.39 0.68
CA LEU A 97 14.30 6.94 0.65
C LEU A 97 14.37 6.35 2.06
N LYS A 98 15.03 7.02 3.01
CA LYS A 98 15.04 6.58 4.42
C LYS A 98 13.64 6.53 5.00
N MET A 99 12.84 7.58 4.79
CA MET A 99 11.44 7.60 5.21
C MET A 99 10.65 6.45 4.56
N ALA A 100 10.87 6.18 3.26
CA ALA A 100 10.22 5.06 2.59
C ALA A 100 10.62 3.70 3.18
N SER A 101 11.88 3.53 3.59
CA SER A 101 12.35 2.32 4.26
C SER A 101 11.60 2.09 5.57
N THR A 102 11.47 3.12 6.42
CA THR A 102 10.70 3.03 7.67
C THR A 102 9.25 2.62 7.42
N ARG A 103 8.59 3.24 6.45
CA ARG A 103 7.20 2.92 6.10
C ARG A 103 7.02 1.48 5.62
N LEU A 104 7.96 0.97 4.82
CA LEU A 104 7.97 -0.43 4.40
C LEU A 104 8.19 -1.39 5.57
N PHE A 105 9.07 -1.03 6.51
CA PHE A 105 9.28 -1.80 7.73
C PHE A 105 8.00 -1.86 8.58
N ASP A 106 7.31 -0.73 8.75
CA ASP A 106 6.04 -0.63 9.47
C ASP A 106 4.89 -1.40 8.80
N ALA A 107 5.02 -1.66 7.50
CA ALA A 107 4.15 -2.53 6.71
C ALA A 107 4.63 -4.00 6.66
N GLY A 108 5.66 -4.38 7.41
CA GLY A 108 6.19 -5.76 7.42
C GLY A 108 6.98 -6.16 6.17
N GLU A 109 7.27 -5.23 5.25
CA GLU A 109 8.03 -5.45 4.01
C GLU A 109 9.55 -5.42 4.26
N ILE A 110 10.04 -6.23 5.20
CA ILE A 110 11.40 -6.11 5.78
C ILE A 110 12.51 -6.18 4.73
N ALA A 111 12.45 -7.12 3.79
CA ALA A 111 13.48 -7.30 2.77
C ALA A 111 13.56 -6.10 1.81
N LEU A 112 12.40 -5.53 1.46
CA LEU A 112 12.32 -4.37 0.60
C LEU A 112 12.76 -3.10 1.34
N ALA A 113 12.36 -2.93 2.61
CA ALA A 113 12.80 -1.84 3.47
C ALA A 113 14.33 -1.77 3.54
N ARG A 114 14.99 -2.91 3.75
CA ARG A 114 16.46 -3.00 3.74
C ARG A 114 17.07 -2.59 2.39
N THR A 115 16.50 -3.06 1.29
CA THR A 115 16.96 -2.69 -0.06
C THR A 115 16.89 -1.18 -0.29
N VAL A 116 15.81 -0.54 0.18
CA VAL A 116 15.61 0.91 0.08
C VAL A 116 16.62 1.67 0.96
N GLU A 117 16.91 1.19 2.16
CA GLU A 117 17.89 1.82 3.07
C GLU A 117 19.32 1.74 2.52
N GLU A 118 19.69 0.59 1.93
CA GLU A 118 20.98 0.40 1.26
C GLU A 118 21.14 1.36 0.06
N GLU A 119 20.07 1.61 -0.68
CA GLU A 119 20.05 2.64 -1.74
C GLU A 119 20.20 4.05 -1.19
N ALA A 120 19.47 4.42 -0.14
CA ALA A 120 19.60 5.73 0.49
C ALA A 120 21.04 5.99 0.93
N THR A 121 21.65 5.00 1.58
CA THR A 121 23.04 5.09 2.07
C THR A 121 24.06 5.19 0.93
N ARG A 122 23.78 4.56 -0.21
CA ARG A 122 24.63 4.69 -1.39
C ARG A 122 24.45 6.04 -2.06
N LEU A 123 23.21 6.46 -2.28
CA LEU A 123 22.88 7.74 -2.91
C LEU A 123 23.58 8.90 -2.19
N LEU A 124 23.58 8.89 -0.86
CA LEU A 124 24.29 9.86 -0.04
C LEU A 124 25.81 9.86 -0.25
N ARG A 125 26.41 8.68 -0.47
CA ARG A 125 27.86 8.52 -0.63
C ARG A 125 28.34 8.80 -2.06
N SER A 126 27.59 8.37 -3.07
CA SER A 126 27.98 8.47 -4.48
C SER A 126 27.44 9.70 -5.17
N GLY A 127 26.42 10.36 -4.62
CA GLY A 127 25.69 11.43 -5.31
C GLY A 127 24.84 10.95 -6.49
N ALA A 128 24.75 9.63 -6.72
CA ALA A 128 24.06 9.04 -7.86
C ALA A 128 23.29 7.79 -7.44
N ALA A 129 22.04 7.69 -7.92
CA ALA A 129 21.24 6.48 -7.76
C ALA A 129 21.81 5.35 -8.61
N SER A 130 21.83 4.13 -8.09
CA SER A 130 22.24 2.99 -8.93
C SER A 130 21.12 2.55 -9.83
N GLU A 131 21.48 2.09 -11.03
CA GLU A 131 20.50 1.51 -11.95
C GLU A 131 19.92 0.20 -11.40
N GLU A 132 20.75 -0.64 -10.77
CA GLU A 132 20.36 -1.92 -10.20
C GLU A 132 19.39 -1.75 -9.02
N GLY A 133 19.69 -0.88 -8.07
CA GLY A 133 18.83 -0.70 -6.90
C GLY A 133 17.59 0.14 -7.21
N ARG A 134 17.63 1.09 -8.15
CA ARG A 134 16.40 1.70 -8.72
C ARG A 134 15.50 0.63 -9.35
N LYS A 135 16.08 -0.34 -10.08
CA LYS A 135 15.35 -1.49 -10.60
C LYS A 135 14.79 -2.35 -9.48
N ARG A 136 15.61 -2.81 -8.51
CA ARG A 136 15.14 -3.66 -7.39
C ARG A 136 14.01 -3.00 -6.60
N ILE A 137 14.11 -1.71 -6.29
CA ILE A 137 13.05 -0.96 -5.61
C ILE A 137 11.80 -0.87 -6.50
N LYS A 138 11.95 -0.53 -7.78
CA LYS A 138 10.83 -0.48 -8.74
C LYS A 138 10.14 -1.84 -8.89
N PHE A 139 10.88 -2.95 -8.95
CA PHE A 139 10.31 -4.29 -9.11
C PHE A 139 9.73 -4.83 -7.81
N GLY A 140 10.42 -4.65 -6.68
CA GLY A 140 9.90 -5.00 -5.36
C GLY A 140 8.61 -4.25 -5.01
N THR A 141 8.41 -3.05 -5.57
CA THR A 141 7.19 -2.26 -5.38
C THR A 141 6.06 -2.59 -6.36
N ARG A 142 6.31 -3.36 -7.43
CA ARG A 142 5.23 -3.81 -8.34
C ARG A 142 4.31 -4.82 -7.68
N GLY A 143 4.85 -5.69 -6.82
CA GLY A 143 4.05 -6.59 -5.99
C GLY A 143 3.27 -5.87 -4.88
N LEU A 144 3.63 -4.62 -4.55
CA LEU A 144 3.01 -3.91 -3.43
C LEU A 144 1.59 -3.39 -3.69
N ILE A 145 1.09 -3.49 -4.92
CA ILE A 145 -0.32 -3.19 -5.26
C ILE A 145 -1.09 -4.50 -5.52
N GLY A 146 -0.38 -5.64 -5.69
CA GLY A 146 -0.94 -6.95 -6.07
C GLY A 146 -0.74 -8.10 -5.08
N HIS A 147 -0.09 -7.88 -3.93
CA HIS A 147 0.12 -8.90 -2.91
C HIS A 147 -0.30 -8.42 -1.52
N GLY A 148 -1.53 -8.77 -1.11
CA GLY A 148 -1.85 -8.94 0.30
C GLY A 148 -1.55 -10.38 0.70
N SER A 149 -0.40 -10.63 1.33
CA SER A 149 -0.19 -11.90 2.04
C SER A 149 -1.02 -11.85 3.31
N ILE A 150 -2.20 -12.49 3.28
CA ILE A 150 -2.95 -12.81 4.48
C ILE A 150 -2.22 -14.00 5.10
N ASP A 151 -1.65 -13.80 6.30
CA ASP A 151 -1.07 -14.86 7.10
C ASP A 151 -2.21 -15.80 7.54
N GLU A 152 -2.27 -16.99 6.95
CA GLU A 152 -3.12 -18.09 7.41
C GLU A 152 -2.57 -18.60 8.75
N ARG A 153 -2.92 -17.92 9.83
CA ARG A 153 -2.82 -18.46 11.19
C ARG A 153 -4.11 -18.21 11.93
N GLU A 154 -5.05 -19.15 11.77
CA GLU A 154 -5.90 -19.72 12.83
C GLU A 154 -7.08 -20.49 12.21
N THR A 155 -6.81 -21.73 11.79
CA THR A 155 -7.79 -22.81 11.91
C THR A 155 -7.05 -24.10 12.24
N SER A 156 -6.77 -24.30 13.52
CA SER A 156 -6.62 -25.63 14.09
C SER A 156 -7.75 -25.81 15.09
N THR A 157 -8.75 -26.58 14.68
CA THR A 157 -9.54 -27.42 15.59
C THR A 157 -9.14 -28.85 15.30
#